data_AF-A0A0F8Y6Y0-F1
#
_entry.id   AF-A0A0F8Y6Y0-F1
#
_cell.length_a   1.000
_cell.length_b   1.000
_cell.length_c   1.000
_cell.angle_alpha   90.00
_cell.angle_beta   90.00
_cell.angle_gamma   90.00
#
_symmetry.space_group_name_H-M   'P 1'
#
loop_
_entity.id
_entity.type
_entity.pdbx_description
1 polymer ?
#
loop_
_entity_poly.entity_id
_entity_poly.type
_entity_poly.pdbx_seq_one_letter_code
_entity_poly.pdbx_strand_id
1 'polypeptide(L)'
;KPYVDFDSFEDLAKENAPAVAVIKTDPRVQNAQERLEHESRFRVKTREGEGFERLEGTRVEQEKLQLEDDATFNRDEMVVSVWKDNFRGRQAEFFARRSQIVEDFGLKFGTDKKGVNAAIDAYFGVDAEEFKNLLTGGVEWDRFFAARDAALEDLSPTNLQLVRNYLRRFDTPTAREFRKAQEDLDEYWAVEDLVWSRLRENEEFSPFLNLNDYLASKLQSLIDSGVPRGDALRTLSSLAVISNVTSLVAKLRNRYRLANPDKDALLGKWYGLSPAKPSGGGLGADRGRRLGRRIGR
;
A
#
# COMPACT_ATOMS: atom_id res chain seq x y z
N LYS A 1 -44.73 3.70 16.45
CA LYS A 1 -43.55 3.95 15.59
C LYS A 1 -42.87 2.61 15.34
N PRO A 2 -42.38 2.31 14.13
CA PRO A 2 -41.66 1.06 13.91
C PRO A 2 -40.44 1.04 14.82
N TYR A 3 -40.11 -0.12 15.37
CA TYR A 3 -38.88 -0.29 16.13
C TYR A 3 -37.71 -0.03 15.17
N VAL A 4 -36.88 0.95 15.52
CA VAL A 4 -35.63 1.22 14.80
C VAL A 4 -34.59 0.36 15.50
N ASP A 5 -34.13 -0.69 14.81
CA ASP A 5 -32.99 -1.47 15.26
C ASP A 5 -31.71 -0.69 14.98
N PHE A 6 -30.79 -0.69 15.93
CA PHE A 6 -29.48 -0.06 15.81
C PHE A 6 -28.42 -1.15 15.83
N ASP A 7 -27.52 -1.14 14.84
CA ASP A 7 -26.48 -2.16 14.67
C ASP A 7 -25.39 -2.11 15.76
N SER A 8 -25.30 -1.00 16.49
CA SER A 8 -24.37 -0.84 17.61
C SER A 8 -24.87 0.15 18.66
N PHE A 9 -24.31 0.07 19.88
CA PHE A 9 -24.57 1.04 20.94
C PHE A 9 -24.11 2.46 20.57
N GLU A 10 -23.07 2.56 19.74
CA GLU A 10 -22.55 3.84 19.25
C GLU A 10 -23.48 4.48 18.21
N ASP A 11 -24.19 3.68 17.41
CA ASP A 11 -25.19 4.18 16.47
C ASP A 11 -26.49 4.57 17.19
N LEU A 12 -26.90 3.80 18.21
CA LEU A 12 -27.97 4.20 19.13
C LEU A 12 -27.66 5.52 19.85
N ALA A 13 -26.40 5.75 20.24
CA ALA A 13 -25.97 6.96 20.93
C ALA A 13 -26.00 8.22 20.05
N LYS A 14 -25.76 8.08 18.74
CA LYS A 14 -25.82 9.19 17.78
C LYS A 14 -27.26 9.60 17.46
N GLU A 15 -28.17 8.64 17.38
CA GLU A 15 -29.55 8.90 16.94
C GLU A 15 -30.57 9.02 18.07
N ASN A 16 -30.29 8.48 19.26
CA ASN A 16 -31.25 8.45 20.36
C ASN A 16 -30.59 8.64 21.74
N ALA A 17 -30.07 9.85 21.97
CA ALA A 17 -29.46 10.26 23.24
C ALA A 17 -30.34 10.00 24.49
N PRO A 18 -31.68 10.19 24.47
CA PRO A 18 -32.54 9.87 25.61
C PRO A 18 -32.56 8.37 25.96
N ALA A 19 -32.63 7.48 24.97
CA ALA A 19 -32.61 6.03 25.20
C ALA A 19 -31.26 5.58 25.78
N VAL A 20 -30.16 6.17 25.30
CA VAL A 20 -28.82 5.89 25.84
C VAL A 20 -28.66 6.41 27.27
N ALA A 21 -29.24 7.55 27.61
CA ALA A 21 -29.22 8.04 28.99
C ALA A 21 -29.92 7.06 29.93
N VAL A 22 -31.10 6.54 29.55
CA VAL A 22 -31.84 5.53 30.33
C VAL A 22 -31.01 4.25 30.50
N ILE A 23 -30.43 3.72 29.41
CA ILE A 23 -29.59 2.51 29.46
C ILE A 23 -28.36 2.71 30.35
N LYS A 24 -27.70 3.87 30.28
CA LYS A 24 -26.53 4.19 31.12
C LYS A 24 -26.87 4.32 32.60
N THR A 25 -28.10 4.72 32.92
CA THR A 25 -28.59 4.83 34.30
C THR A 25 -29.37 3.59 34.77
N ASP A 26 -29.56 2.59 33.91
CA ASP A 26 -30.33 1.40 34.26
C ASP A 26 -29.54 0.57 35.28
N PRO A 27 -30.10 0.32 36.48
CA PRO A 27 -29.41 -0.43 37.54
C PRO A 27 -28.99 -1.84 37.12
N ARG A 28 -29.65 -2.44 36.13
CA ARG A 28 -29.32 -3.77 35.61
C ARG A 28 -28.08 -3.73 34.73
N VAL A 29 -27.93 -2.67 33.93
CA VAL A 29 -26.76 -2.43 33.08
C VAL A 29 -25.56 -2.08 33.94
N GLN A 30 -25.75 -1.21 34.94
CA GLN A 30 -24.70 -0.88 35.91
C GLN A 30 -24.26 -2.12 36.71
N ASN A 31 -25.19 -2.92 37.23
CA ASN A 31 -24.85 -4.17 37.89
C ASN A 31 -24.15 -5.18 36.95
N ALA A 32 -24.54 -5.25 35.69
CA ALA A 32 -23.88 -6.12 34.71
C ALA A 32 -22.44 -5.63 34.41
N GLN A 33 -22.22 -4.32 34.32
CA GLN A 33 -20.90 -3.72 34.15
C GLN A 33 -20.03 -3.93 35.40
N GLU A 34 -20.55 -3.65 36.60
CA GLU A 34 -19.85 -3.87 37.86
C GLU A 34 -19.51 -5.35 38.06
N ARG A 35 -20.43 -6.26 37.70
CA ARG A 35 -20.14 -7.70 37.71
C ARG A 35 -19.08 -8.08 36.70
N LEU A 36 -19.12 -7.55 35.48
CA LEU A 36 -18.10 -7.82 34.47
C LEU A 36 -16.74 -7.28 34.92
N GLU A 37 -16.68 -6.08 35.49
CA GLU A 37 -15.45 -5.51 36.05
C GLU A 37 -14.93 -6.32 37.23
N HIS A 38 -15.81 -6.70 38.17
CA HIS A 38 -15.46 -7.53 39.32
C HIS A 38 -14.99 -8.92 38.86
N GLU A 39 -15.75 -9.61 38.02
CA GLU A 39 -15.38 -10.90 37.42
C GLU A 39 -14.08 -10.79 36.59
N SER A 40 -13.83 -9.67 35.89
CA SER A 40 -12.58 -9.45 35.15
C SER A 40 -11.37 -9.25 36.07
N ARG A 41 -11.55 -8.67 37.27
CA ARG A 41 -10.48 -8.48 38.26
C ARG A 41 -10.02 -9.80 38.87
N PHE A 42 -10.89 -10.82 38.89
CA PHE A 42 -10.60 -12.15 39.43
C PHE A 42 -10.41 -13.25 38.36
N ARG A 43 -10.57 -12.93 37.07
CA ARG A 43 -10.16 -13.84 36.00
C ARG A 43 -8.65 -13.94 35.97
N VAL A 44 -8.12 -15.13 36.26
CA VAL A 44 -6.75 -15.48 35.89
C VAL A 44 -6.64 -15.28 34.39
N LYS A 45 -5.73 -14.39 33.95
CA LYS A 45 -5.48 -14.20 32.52
C LYS A 45 -5.02 -15.54 31.96
N THR A 46 -5.86 -16.16 31.14
CA THR A 46 -5.47 -17.34 30.35
C THR A 46 -4.26 -16.96 29.51
N ARG A 47 -3.35 -17.89 29.25
CA ARG A 47 -2.17 -17.65 28.38
C ARG A 47 -2.61 -17.04 27.04
N GLU A 48 -3.73 -17.50 26.49
CA GLU A 48 -4.33 -16.97 25.28
C GLU A 48 -4.78 -15.50 25.43
N GLY A 49 -5.33 -15.14 26.59
CA GLY A 49 -5.74 -13.78 26.93
C GLY A 49 -4.56 -12.82 27.03
N GLU A 50 -3.44 -13.25 27.62
CA GLU A 50 -2.19 -12.47 27.61
C GLU A 50 -1.62 -12.31 26.20
N GLY A 51 -1.72 -13.36 25.36
CA GLY A 51 -1.36 -13.30 23.95
C GLY A 51 -2.19 -12.26 23.17
N PHE A 52 -3.51 -12.23 23.36
CA PHE A 52 -4.37 -11.21 22.75
C PHE A 52 -4.07 -9.80 23.23
N GLU A 53 -3.80 -9.60 24.53
CA GLU A 53 -3.40 -8.30 25.05
C GLU A 53 -2.06 -7.82 24.45
N ARG A 54 -1.08 -8.71 24.28
CA ARG A 54 0.20 -8.39 23.63
C ARG A 54 0.02 -8.07 22.15
N LEU A 55 -0.87 -8.78 21.46
CA LEU A 55 -1.22 -8.47 20.07
C LEU A 55 -1.81 -7.07 19.94
N GLU A 56 -2.76 -6.70 20.80
CA GLU A 56 -3.34 -5.36 20.74
C GLU A 56 -2.39 -4.28 21.23
N GLY A 57 -1.54 -4.55 22.22
CA GLY A 57 -0.46 -3.64 22.63
C GLY A 57 0.47 -3.31 21.47
N THR A 58 0.88 -4.32 20.70
CA THR A 58 1.71 -4.12 19.50
C THR A 58 0.98 -3.28 18.45
N ARG A 59 -0.34 -3.45 18.27
CA ARG A 59 -1.13 -2.62 17.34
C ARG A 59 -1.20 -1.16 17.76
N VAL A 60 -1.46 -0.90 19.04
CA VAL A 60 -1.55 0.47 19.58
C VAL A 60 -0.21 1.21 19.45
N GLU A 61 0.91 0.54 19.71
CA GLU A 61 2.24 1.12 19.51
C GLU A 61 2.49 1.48 18.04
N GLN A 62 2.14 0.58 17.13
CA GLN A 62 2.34 0.77 15.68
C GLN A 62 1.43 1.89 15.14
N GLU A 63 0.18 1.98 15.58
CA GLU A 63 -0.73 3.07 15.23
C GLU A 63 -0.18 4.42 15.71
N LYS A 64 0.31 4.50 16.95
CA LYS A 64 0.90 5.72 17.49
C LYS A 64 2.09 6.21 16.65
N LEU A 65 3.02 5.32 16.33
CA LEU A 65 4.17 5.65 15.48
C LEU A 65 3.74 6.06 14.07
N GLN A 66 2.69 5.43 13.52
CA GLN A 66 2.15 5.82 12.24
C GLN A 66 1.54 7.23 12.27
N LEU A 67 0.82 7.59 13.34
CA LEU A 67 0.26 8.93 13.50
C LEU A 67 1.36 10.00 13.65
N GLU A 68 2.49 9.68 14.29
CA GLU A 68 3.64 10.58 14.40
C GLU A 68 4.30 10.84 13.02
N ASP A 69 4.50 9.78 12.24
CA ASP A 69 5.04 9.91 10.88
C ASP A 69 4.06 10.59 9.92
N ASP A 70 2.76 10.30 10.05
CA ASP A 70 1.71 10.99 9.30
C ASP A 70 1.71 12.49 9.60
N ALA A 71 1.84 12.88 10.87
CA ALA A 71 1.88 14.28 11.25
C ALA A 71 3.13 14.98 10.68
N THR A 72 4.28 14.28 10.66
CA THR A 72 5.53 14.80 10.10
C THR A 72 5.46 14.92 8.57
N PHE A 73 4.91 13.90 7.90
CA PHE A 73 4.69 13.90 6.46
C PHE A 73 3.71 15.00 6.04
N ASN A 74 2.57 15.14 6.73
CA ASN A 74 1.56 16.16 6.41
C ASN A 74 2.02 17.60 6.72
N ARG A 75 3.14 17.79 7.45
CA ARG A 75 3.81 19.09 7.63
C ARG A 75 4.92 19.35 6.62
N ASP A 76 5.08 18.49 5.61
CA ASP A 76 6.18 18.52 4.63
C ASP A 76 7.59 18.39 5.27
N GLU A 77 7.67 17.86 6.49
CA GLU A 77 8.93 17.64 7.23
C GLU A 77 9.54 16.25 6.95
N MET A 78 8.79 15.36 6.29
CA MET A 78 9.22 14.02 5.88
C MET A 78 8.99 13.82 4.39
N VAL A 79 10.01 13.34 3.68
CA VAL A 79 9.88 12.99 2.26
C VAL A 79 9.03 11.73 2.12
N VAL A 80 8.16 11.69 1.10
CA VAL A 80 7.21 10.59 0.87
C VAL A 80 7.86 9.21 0.79
N SER A 81 9.10 9.10 0.29
CA SER A 81 9.83 7.83 0.28
C SER A 81 10.09 7.31 1.69
N VAL A 82 10.51 8.18 2.61
CA VAL A 82 10.75 7.85 4.02
C VAL A 82 9.44 7.47 4.70
N TRP A 83 8.36 8.23 4.48
CA TRP A 83 7.05 7.88 5.03
C TRP A 83 6.57 6.51 4.55
N LYS A 84 6.70 6.22 3.26
CA LYS A 84 6.33 4.93 2.67
C LYS A 84 7.17 3.79 3.25
N ASP A 85 8.48 3.97 3.40
CA ASP A 85 9.37 2.96 3.95
C ASP A 85 9.07 2.68 5.43
N ASN A 86 8.80 3.70 6.23
CA ASN A 86 8.38 3.53 7.62
C ASN A 86 7.01 2.85 7.72
N PHE A 87 6.01 3.29 6.94
CA PHE A 87 4.69 2.65 6.88
C PHE A 87 4.81 1.16 6.53
N ARG A 88 5.65 0.80 5.56
CA ARG A 88 5.90 -0.59 5.16
C ARG A 88 6.63 -1.39 6.22
N GLY A 89 7.71 -0.85 6.78
CA GLY A 89 8.49 -1.49 7.84
C GLY A 89 7.63 -1.82 9.05
N ARG A 90 6.73 -0.90 9.43
CA ARG A 90 5.75 -1.11 10.50
C ARG A 90 4.75 -2.21 10.21
N GLN A 91 4.23 -2.28 8.99
CA GLN A 91 3.38 -3.40 8.58
C GLN A 91 4.13 -4.73 8.70
N ALA A 92 5.35 -4.83 8.15
CA ALA A 92 6.15 -6.06 8.25
C ALA A 92 6.46 -6.45 9.71
N GLU A 93 6.86 -5.49 10.54
CA GLU A 93 7.18 -5.70 11.95
C GLU A 93 5.97 -6.16 12.76
N PHE A 94 4.80 -5.52 12.57
CA PHE A 94 3.57 -5.91 13.25
C PHE A 94 3.24 -7.39 12.99
N PHE A 95 3.37 -7.85 11.74
CA PHE A 95 3.07 -9.24 11.40
C PHE A 95 4.12 -10.23 11.89
N ALA A 96 5.41 -9.89 11.84
CA ALA A 96 6.46 -10.69 12.45
C ALA A 96 6.20 -10.90 13.96
N ARG A 97 5.89 -9.81 14.68
CA ARG A 97 5.54 -9.85 16.11
C ARG A 97 4.25 -10.62 16.35
N ARG A 98 3.24 -10.47 15.50
CA ARG A 98 1.99 -11.24 15.58
C ARG A 98 2.25 -12.73 15.46
N SER A 99 3.00 -13.17 14.45
CA SER A 99 3.30 -14.59 14.24
C SER A 99 4.03 -15.18 15.44
N GLN A 100 5.02 -14.45 15.97
CA GLN A 100 5.73 -14.84 17.19
C GLN A 100 4.79 -14.94 18.40
N ILE A 101 3.90 -13.97 18.62
CA ILE A 101 2.93 -14.01 19.73
C ILE A 101 1.92 -15.16 19.56
N VAL A 102 1.48 -15.44 18.33
CA VAL A 102 0.58 -16.57 18.05
C VAL A 102 1.26 -17.90 18.41
N GLU A 103 2.53 -18.05 18.06
CA GLU A 103 3.34 -19.23 18.39
C GLU A 103 3.61 -19.34 19.91
N ASP A 104 4.17 -18.28 20.51
CA ASP A 104 4.56 -18.21 21.92
C ASP A 104 3.38 -18.47 22.87
N PHE A 105 2.18 -18.02 22.51
CA PHE A 105 0.98 -18.15 23.33
C PHE A 105 0.05 -19.27 22.86
N GLY A 106 0.43 -20.03 21.83
CA GLY A 106 -0.35 -21.16 21.31
C GLY A 106 -1.75 -20.75 20.88
N LEU A 107 -1.90 -19.54 20.33
CA LEU A 107 -3.20 -18.98 19.95
C LEU A 107 -3.80 -19.81 18.81
N LYS A 108 -4.84 -20.58 19.14
CA LYS A 108 -5.59 -21.38 18.15
C LYS A 108 -6.77 -20.58 17.65
N PHE A 109 -6.65 -20.04 16.45
CA PHE A 109 -7.82 -19.57 15.70
C PHE A 109 -8.62 -20.79 15.24
N GLY A 110 -9.96 -20.72 15.33
CA GLY A 110 -10.85 -21.87 15.09
C GLY A 110 -10.53 -22.67 13.83
N THR A 111 -10.77 -23.99 13.88
CA THR A 111 -10.51 -24.96 12.80
C THR A 111 -11.10 -24.57 11.45
N ASP A 112 -12.15 -23.77 11.49
CA ASP A 112 -12.96 -23.30 10.37
C ASP A 112 -12.27 -22.16 9.59
N LYS A 113 -11.11 -21.69 10.08
CA LYS A 113 -10.35 -20.55 9.54
C LYS A 113 -9.01 -20.94 8.90
N LYS A 114 -8.74 -22.23 8.69
CA LYS A 114 -7.46 -22.69 8.08
C LYS A 114 -7.14 -21.99 6.74
N GLY A 115 -8.14 -21.75 5.89
CA GLY A 115 -7.95 -21.01 4.63
C GLY A 115 -7.72 -19.51 4.82
N VAL A 116 -8.40 -18.89 5.78
CA VAL A 116 -8.27 -17.46 6.09
C VAL A 116 -6.89 -17.13 6.66
N ASN A 117 -6.39 -17.97 7.58
CA ASN A 117 -5.05 -17.78 8.15
C ASN A 117 -3.97 -17.97 7.08
N ALA A 118 -4.09 -18.99 6.23
CA ALA A 118 -3.13 -19.21 5.15
C ALA A 118 -3.11 -18.06 4.14
N ALA A 119 -4.26 -17.49 3.78
CA ALA A 119 -4.35 -16.31 2.91
C ALA A 119 -3.71 -15.06 3.55
N ILE A 120 -3.94 -14.86 4.86
CA ILE A 120 -3.28 -13.79 5.62
C ILE A 120 -1.76 -14.01 5.63
N ASP A 121 -1.29 -15.23 5.92
CA ASP A 121 0.14 -15.54 5.95
C ASP A 121 0.77 -15.35 4.56
N ALA A 122 0.10 -15.75 3.48
CA ALA A 122 0.54 -15.52 2.10
C ALA A 122 0.58 -14.01 1.74
N TYR A 123 -0.42 -13.23 2.16
CA TYR A 123 -0.46 -11.77 1.98
C TYR A 123 0.73 -11.05 2.67
N PHE A 124 1.29 -11.63 3.74
CA PHE A 124 2.48 -11.10 4.42
C PHE A 124 3.80 -11.75 4.00
N GLY A 125 3.73 -12.94 3.39
CA GLY A 125 4.89 -13.65 2.85
C GLY A 125 5.39 -13.10 1.51
N VAL A 126 4.63 -12.21 0.87
CA VAL A 126 5.10 -11.50 -0.34
C VAL A 126 6.32 -10.65 0.02
N ASP A 127 7.47 -10.99 -0.55
CA ASP A 127 8.72 -10.26 -0.33
C ASP A 127 8.85 -9.11 -1.33
N ALA A 128 9.06 -7.89 -0.82
CA ALA A 128 9.25 -6.70 -1.64
C ALA A 128 10.50 -6.79 -2.52
N GLU A 129 11.51 -7.56 -2.12
CA GLU A 129 12.74 -7.79 -2.89
C GLU A 129 12.47 -8.50 -4.22
N GLU A 130 11.45 -9.35 -4.29
CA GLU A 130 11.04 -10.06 -5.51
C GLU A 130 10.48 -9.13 -6.59
N PHE A 131 10.05 -7.93 -6.20
CA PHE A 131 9.47 -6.93 -7.09
C PHE A 131 10.47 -5.83 -7.46
N LYS A 132 11.78 -6.01 -7.20
CA LYS A 132 12.78 -5.03 -7.64
C LYS A 132 12.83 -4.91 -9.16
N ASN A 133 12.58 -3.70 -9.65
CA ASN A 133 12.81 -3.36 -11.05
C ASN A 133 14.30 -3.49 -11.36
N LEU A 134 14.64 -4.35 -12.32
CA LEU A 134 16.03 -4.66 -12.68
C LEU A 134 16.78 -3.47 -13.28
N LEU A 135 16.07 -2.46 -13.80
CA LEU A 135 16.66 -1.27 -14.43
C LEU A 135 16.88 -0.13 -13.44
N THR A 136 15.99 0.05 -12.47
CA THR A 136 16.05 1.18 -11.52
C THR A 136 16.54 0.76 -10.13
N GLY A 137 16.53 -0.53 -9.81
CA GLY A 137 16.84 -1.07 -8.48
C GLY A 137 15.77 -0.76 -7.42
N GLY A 138 14.74 0.01 -7.77
CA GLY A 138 13.60 0.29 -6.91
C GLY A 138 12.56 -0.82 -6.98
N VAL A 139 11.86 -1.06 -5.88
CA VAL A 139 10.74 -2.03 -5.83
C VAL A 139 9.54 -1.49 -6.61
N GLU A 140 8.96 -2.33 -7.48
CA GLU A 140 7.69 -2.12 -8.17
C GLU A 140 6.54 -2.33 -7.19
N TRP A 141 6.32 -1.32 -6.37
CA TRP A 141 5.39 -1.38 -5.24
C TRP A 141 3.96 -1.76 -5.64
N ASP A 142 3.49 -1.32 -6.80
CA ASP A 142 2.14 -1.65 -7.25
C ASP A 142 2.00 -3.14 -7.55
N ARG A 143 3.04 -3.79 -8.12
CA ARG A 143 3.06 -5.24 -8.34
C ARG A 143 3.20 -6.01 -7.04
N PHE A 144 3.97 -5.49 -6.10
CA PHE A 144 4.03 -6.02 -4.75
C PHE A 144 2.65 -6.00 -4.07
N PHE A 145 1.93 -4.87 -4.13
CA PHE A 145 0.58 -4.80 -3.54
C PHE A 145 -0.43 -5.67 -4.28
N ALA A 146 -0.36 -5.74 -5.61
CA ALA A 146 -1.17 -6.65 -6.40
C ALA A 146 -0.92 -8.12 -6.02
N ALA A 147 0.33 -8.52 -5.81
CA ALA A 147 0.67 -9.87 -5.36
C ALA A 147 0.13 -10.16 -3.95
N ARG A 148 0.11 -9.16 -3.08
CA ARG A 148 -0.53 -9.28 -1.75
C ARG A 148 -2.03 -9.43 -1.89
N ASP A 149 -2.69 -8.55 -2.65
CA ASP A 149 -4.13 -8.64 -2.87
C ASP A 149 -4.53 -9.96 -3.56
N ALA A 150 -3.70 -10.48 -4.48
CA ALA A 150 -3.86 -11.79 -5.09
C ALA A 150 -3.82 -12.94 -4.08
N ALA A 151 -3.00 -12.82 -3.02
CA ALA A 151 -2.98 -13.80 -1.93
C ALA A 151 -4.31 -13.87 -1.14
N LEU A 152 -5.22 -12.91 -1.35
CA LEU A 152 -6.55 -12.87 -0.74
C LEU A 152 -7.68 -13.27 -1.72
N GLU A 153 -7.41 -13.47 -3.01
CA GLU A 153 -8.44 -13.67 -4.05
C GLU A 153 -9.29 -14.93 -3.86
N ASP A 154 -8.71 -16.00 -3.32
CA ASP A 154 -9.41 -17.27 -3.07
C ASP A 154 -10.36 -17.22 -1.86
N LEU A 155 -10.40 -16.10 -1.13
CA LEU A 155 -11.32 -15.93 -0.03
C LEU A 155 -12.74 -15.69 -0.54
N SER A 156 -13.73 -16.32 0.10
CA SER A 156 -15.12 -15.98 -0.14
C SER A 156 -15.35 -14.48 0.08
N PRO A 157 -16.27 -13.81 -0.65
CA PRO A 157 -16.47 -12.36 -0.53
C PRO A 157 -16.67 -11.88 0.91
N THR A 158 -17.39 -12.66 1.72
CA THR A 158 -17.59 -12.39 3.16
C THR A 158 -16.27 -12.44 3.95
N ASN A 159 -15.44 -13.46 3.72
CA ASN A 159 -14.15 -13.58 4.39
C ASN A 159 -13.16 -12.54 3.90
N LEU A 160 -13.14 -12.23 2.61
CA LEU A 160 -12.32 -11.16 2.03
C LEU A 160 -12.64 -9.81 2.68
N GLN A 161 -13.93 -9.49 2.84
CA GLN A 161 -14.34 -8.25 3.51
C GLN A 161 -13.89 -8.21 4.97
N LEU A 162 -14.05 -9.31 5.71
CA LEU A 162 -13.61 -9.41 7.12
C LEU A 162 -12.10 -9.30 7.26
N VAL A 163 -11.34 -9.95 6.38
CA VAL A 163 -9.87 -9.86 6.34
C VAL A 163 -9.44 -8.45 5.98
N ARG A 164 -10.00 -7.84 4.93
CA ARG A 164 -9.72 -6.44 4.58
C ARG A 164 -10.03 -5.50 5.73
N ASN A 165 -11.18 -5.64 6.38
CA ASN A 165 -11.52 -4.86 7.57
C ASN A 165 -10.52 -5.09 8.71
N TYR A 166 -10.07 -6.33 8.93
CA TYR A 166 -9.06 -6.66 9.96
C TYR A 166 -7.67 -6.08 9.64
N LEU A 167 -7.26 -6.14 8.37
CA LEU A 167 -6.00 -5.60 7.88
C LEU A 167 -5.98 -4.06 7.89
N ARG A 168 -7.14 -3.44 7.69
CA ARG A 168 -7.31 -1.99 7.52
C ARG A 168 -7.92 -1.29 8.74
N ARG A 169 -8.24 -2.04 9.81
CA ARG A 169 -8.91 -1.53 11.03
C ARG A 169 -8.21 -0.32 11.65
N PHE A 170 -6.88 -0.31 11.56
CA PHE A 170 -6.01 0.72 12.14
C PHE A 170 -5.30 1.54 11.07
N ASP A 171 -5.81 1.54 9.84
CA ASP A 171 -5.31 2.49 8.85
C ASP A 171 -5.67 3.91 9.31
N THR A 172 -4.63 4.71 9.52
CA THR A 172 -4.76 6.14 9.79
C THR A 172 -5.42 6.84 8.60
N PRO A 173 -5.96 8.06 8.78
CA PRO A 173 -6.52 8.83 7.65
C PRO A 173 -5.53 8.97 6.48
N THR A 174 -4.25 9.25 6.77
CA THR A 174 -3.19 9.38 5.76
C THR A 174 -2.92 8.05 5.04
N ALA A 175 -2.89 6.93 5.77
CA ALA A 175 -2.74 5.60 5.16
C ALA A 175 -3.94 5.24 4.26
N ARG A 176 -5.16 5.61 4.66
CA ARG A 176 -6.37 5.44 3.84
C ARG A 176 -6.32 6.29 2.57
N GLU A 177 -5.90 7.54 2.68
CA GLU A 177 -5.70 8.41 1.50
C GLU A 177 -4.65 7.83 0.55
N PHE A 178 -3.55 7.31 1.09
CA PHE A 178 -2.51 6.68 0.27
C PHE A 178 -3.06 5.47 -0.48
N ARG A 179 -3.72 4.54 0.20
CA ARG A 179 -4.32 3.36 -0.46
C ARG A 179 -5.36 3.73 -1.50
N LYS A 180 -6.23 4.69 -1.16
CA LYS A 180 -7.22 5.20 -2.11
C LYS A 180 -6.51 5.81 -3.33
N ALA A 181 -5.42 6.53 -3.13
CA ALA A 181 -4.63 7.06 -4.24
C ALA A 181 -4.03 5.95 -5.12
N GLN A 182 -3.66 4.79 -4.56
CA GLN A 182 -3.21 3.65 -5.35
C GLN A 182 -4.33 3.10 -6.23
N GLU A 183 -5.52 2.89 -5.66
CA GLU A 183 -6.72 2.47 -6.40
C GLU A 183 -7.07 3.50 -7.49
N ASP A 184 -7.02 4.79 -7.15
CA ASP A 184 -7.31 5.90 -8.05
C ASP A 184 -6.30 6.03 -9.20
N LEU A 185 -5.08 5.52 -9.04
CA LEU A 185 -4.00 5.61 -10.03
C LEU A 185 -3.83 4.33 -10.86
N ASP A 186 -4.69 3.34 -10.68
CA ASP A 186 -4.60 2.05 -11.39
C ASP A 186 -4.50 2.23 -12.92
N GLU A 187 -5.39 3.05 -13.51
CA GLU A 187 -5.36 3.37 -14.94
C GLU A 187 -4.06 4.04 -15.40
N TYR A 188 -3.44 4.86 -14.55
CA TYR A 188 -2.16 5.51 -14.86
C TYR A 188 -1.02 4.50 -14.94
N TRP A 189 -1.02 3.50 -14.06
CA TRP A 189 -0.01 2.46 -14.02
C TRP A 189 -0.20 1.46 -15.16
N ALA A 190 -1.46 1.09 -15.46
CA ALA A 190 -1.86 0.19 -16.55
C ALA A 190 -1.46 0.67 -17.97
N VAL A 191 -1.02 1.92 -18.14
CA VAL A 191 -0.48 2.43 -19.41
C VAL A 191 0.68 1.57 -19.94
N GLU A 192 1.51 1.04 -19.03
CA GLU A 192 2.64 0.18 -19.42
C GLU A 192 2.17 -1.17 -19.95
N ASP A 193 1.19 -1.78 -19.29
CA ASP A 193 0.57 -3.02 -19.74
C ASP A 193 -0.15 -2.83 -21.08
N LEU A 194 -0.78 -1.68 -21.30
CA LEU A 194 -1.38 -1.34 -22.60
C LEU A 194 -0.31 -1.25 -23.70
N VAL A 195 0.82 -0.60 -23.43
CA VAL A 195 1.93 -0.54 -24.41
C VAL A 195 2.49 -1.93 -24.68
N TRP A 196 2.68 -2.74 -23.64
CA TRP A 196 3.19 -4.09 -23.78
C TRP A 196 2.22 -5.00 -24.54
N SER A 197 0.92 -4.91 -24.27
CA SER A 197 -0.10 -5.71 -24.95
C SER A 197 -0.06 -5.55 -26.48
N ARG A 198 0.24 -4.34 -26.96
CA ARG A 198 0.42 -4.07 -28.40
C ARG A 198 1.72 -4.65 -28.94
N LEU A 199 2.79 -4.67 -28.15
CA LEU A 199 4.04 -5.31 -28.55
C LEU A 199 3.90 -6.82 -28.66
N ARG A 200 3.09 -7.44 -27.79
CA ARG A 200 2.79 -8.88 -27.84
C ARG A 200 2.07 -9.35 -29.10
N GLU A 201 1.57 -8.44 -29.93
CA GLU A 201 1.08 -8.77 -31.28
C GLU A 201 2.21 -9.28 -32.20
N ASN A 202 3.47 -8.97 -31.87
CA ASN A 202 4.65 -9.54 -32.54
C ASN A 202 5.05 -10.87 -31.88
N GLU A 203 5.37 -11.87 -32.71
CA GLU A 203 5.82 -13.20 -32.27
C GLU A 203 7.02 -13.15 -31.31
N GLU A 204 7.92 -12.18 -31.48
CA GLU A 204 9.08 -12.01 -30.58
C GLU A 204 8.66 -11.77 -29.13
N PHE A 205 7.57 -11.01 -28.90
CA PHE A 205 7.16 -10.58 -27.57
C PHE A 205 5.98 -11.39 -27.00
N SER A 206 5.23 -12.10 -27.85
CA SER A 206 4.07 -12.91 -27.47
C SER A 206 4.29 -13.83 -26.24
N PRO A 207 5.45 -14.51 -26.08
CA PRO A 207 5.69 -15.41 -24.95
C PRO A 207 5.80 -14.73 -23.58
N PHE A 208 5.99 -13.41 -23.54
CA PHE A 208 6.30 -12.67 -22.31
C PHE A 208 5.09 -11.86 -21.86
N LEU A 209 4.64 -12.04 -20.62
CA LEU A 209 3.41 -11.38 -20.15
C LEU A 209 3.59 -9.88 -19.97
N ASN A 210 4.79 -9.44 -19.61
CA ASN A 210 5.15 -8.04 -19.39
C ASN A 210 6.62 -7.76 -19.75
N LEU A 211 7.02 -6.49 -19.72
CA LEU A 211 8.39 -6.06 -20.03
C LEU A 211 9.43 -6.71 -19.12
N ASN A 212 9.17 -6.85 -17.81
CA ASN A 212 10.12 -7.47 -16.89
C ASN A 212 10.33 -8.96 -17.21
N ASP A 213 9.30 -9.71 -17.60
CA ASP A 213 9.47 -11.11 -18.01
C ASP A 213 10.40 -11.23 -19.22
N TYR A 214 10.23 -10.33 -20.20
CA TYR A 214 11.11 -10.26 -21.36
C TYR A 214 12.54 -9.92 -20.95
N LEU A 215 12.73 -8.92 -20.07
CA LEU A 215 14.06 -8.54 -19.59
C LEU A 215 14.73 -9.62 -18.76
N ALA A 216 13.98 -10.32 -17.90
CA ALA A 216 14.48 -11.43 -17.11
C ALA A 216 14.92 -12.60 -18.01
N SER A 217 14.12 -12.93 -19.04
CA SER A 217 14.50 -13.95 -20.03
C SER A 217 15.75 -13.58 -20.81
N LYS A 218 15.86 -12.32 -21.28
CA LYS A 218 17.06 -11.83 -21.98
C LYS A 218 18.27 -11.78 -21.06
N LEU A 219 18.11 -11.40 -19.79
CA LEU A 219 19.17 -11.42 -18.78
C LEU A 219 19.71 -12.84 -18.61
N GLN A 220 18.82 -13.82 -18.44
CA GLN A 220 19.20 -15.21 -18.26
C GLN A 220 19.93 -15.75 -19.49
N SER A 221 19.43 -15.46 -20.70
CA SER A 221 20.09 -15.87 -21.95
C SER A 221 21.51 -15.30 -22.10
N LEU A 222 21.74 -14.05 -21.66
CA LEU A 222 23.07 -13.43 -21.66
C LEU A 222 24.00 -14.11 -20.64
N ILE A 223 23.49 -14.41 -19.46
CA ILE A 223 24.24 -15.12 -18.41
C ILE A 223 24.61 -16.52 -18.88
N ASP A 224 23.67 -17.26 -19.47
CA ASP A 224 23.88 -18.61 -20.00
C ASP A 224 24.91 -18.62 -21.15
N SER A 225 25.04 -17.50 -21.87
CA SER A 225 26.05 -17.28 -22.91
C SER A 225 27.42 -16.87 -22.35
N GLY A 226 27.58 -16.80 -21.03
CA GLY A 226 28.84 -16.47 -20.35
C GLY A 226 29.09 -14.98 -20.13
N VAL A 227 28.09 -14.10 -20.37
CA VAL A 227 28.23 -12.67 -20.10
C VAL A 227 28.14 -12.39 -18.60
N PRO A 228 29.12 -11.70 -17.99
CA PRO A 228 29.03 -11.30 -16.59
C PRO A 228 27.77 -10.48 -16.31
N ARG A 229 27.11 -10.73 -15.17
CA ARG A 229 25.82 -10.10 -14.81
C ARG A 229 25.80 -8.58 -14.96
N GLY A 230 26.88 -7.89 -14.59
CA GLY A 230 26.99 -6.44 -14.71
C GLY A 230 26.95 -5.94 -16.17
N ASP A 231 27.60 -6.66 -17.07
CA ASP A 231 27.62 -6.32 -18.50
C ASP A 231 26.32 -6.74 -19.20
N ALA A 232 25.70 -7.83 -18.74
CA ALA A 232 24.37 -8.23 -19.20
C ALA A 232 23.33 -7.14 -18.87
N LEU A 233 23.32 -6.59 -17.64
CA LEU A 233 22.42 -5.50 -17.26
C LEU A 233 22.64 -4.22 -18.09
N ARG A 234 23.90 -3.86 -18.38
CA ARG A 234 24.21 -2.74 -19.29
C ARG A 234 23.66 -2.99 -20.70
N THR A 235 23.87 -4.19 -21.22
CA THR A 235 23.37 -4.59 -22.55
C THR A 235 21.86 -4.48 -22.61
N LEU A 236 21.14 -4.98 -21.60
CA LEU A 236 19.69 -4.86 -21.52
C LEU A 236 19.27 -3.40 -21.58
N SER A 237 19.84 -2.53 -20.75
CA SER A 237 19.49 -1.10 -20.71
C SER A 237 19.65 -0.36 -22.05
N SER A 238 20.50 -0.90 -22.94
CA SER A 238 20.77 -0.34 -24.27
C SER A 238 19.80 -0.82 -25.37
N LEU A 239 18.94 -1.80 -25.07
CA LEU A 239 18.05 -2.38 -26.08
C LEU A 239 17.07 -1.32 -26.61
N ALA A 240 16.97 -1.23 -27.95
CA ALA A 240 16.07 -0.28 -28.61
C ALA A 240 14.61 -0.45 -28.19
N VAL A 241 14.17 -1.68 -27.92
CA VAL A 241 12.82 -1.96 -27.41
C VAL A 241 12.57 -1.27 -26.07
N ILE A 242 13.55 -1.22 -25.16
CA ILE A 242 13.41 -0.53 -23.87
C ILE A 242 13.27 0.96 -24.09
N SER A 243 14.13 1.56 -24.92
CA SER A 243 14.03 3.00 -25.24
C SER A 243 12.69 3.36 -25.85
N ASN A 244 12.17 2.52 -26.76
CA ASN A 244 10.87 2.75 -27.40
C ASN A 244 9.70 2.61 -26.42
N VAL A 245 9.67 1.53 -25.61
CA VAL A 245 8.62 1.31 -24.61
C VAL A 245 8.61 2.43 -23.59
N THR A 246 9.77 2.73 -22.98
CA THR A 246 9.89 3.79 -21.97
C THR A 246 9.48 5.16 -22.52
N SER A 247 9.87 5.50 -23.76
CA SER A 247 9.46 6.75 -24.40
C SER A 247 7.95 6.81 -24.66
N LEU A 248 7.35 5.72 -25.14
CA LEU A 248 5.92 5.66 -25.43
C LEU A 248 5.08 5.71 -24.14
N VAL A 249 5.46 4.93 -23.13
CA VAL A 249 4.85 4.94 -21.80
C VAL A 249 4.94 6.33 -21.20
N ALA A 250 6.10 6.99 -21.23
CA ALA A 250 6.27 8.34 -20.71
C ALA A 250 5.35 9.36 -21.43
N LYS A 251 5.24 9.28 -22.76
CA LYS A 251 4.34 10.15 -23.54
C LYS A 251 2.87 9.93 -23.18
N LEU A 252 2.43 8.67 -23.07
CA LEU A 252 1.04 8.33 -22.73
C LEU A 252 0.70 8.71 -21.29
N ARG A 253 1.57 8.38 -20.33
CA ARG A 253 1.45 8.80 -18.93
C ARG A 253 1.39 10.33 -18.80
N ASN A 254 2.23 11.08 -19.53
CA ASN A 254 2.15 12.55 -19.51
C ASN A 254 0.84 13.08 -20.09
N ARG A 255 0.32 12.48 -21.17
CA ARG A 255 -1.00 12.86 -21.72
C ARG A 255 -2.13 12.55 -20.74
N TYR A 256 -2.09 11.39 -20.09
CA TYR A 256 -3.05 11.01 -19.06
C TYR A 256 -3.06 12.03 -17.92
N ARG A 257 -1.88 12.43 -17.43
CA ARG A 257 -1.74 13.43 -16.35
C ARG A 257 -2.28 14.81 -16.73
N LEU A 258 -2.07 15.23 -17.99
CA LEU A 258 -2.64 16.49 -18.49
C LEU A 258 -4.17 16.44 -18.60
N ALA A 259 -4.74 15.27 -18.88
CA ALA A 259 -6.19 15.07 -18.95
C ALA A 259 -6.85 14.85 -17.59
N ASN A 260 -6.09 14.41 -16.58
CA ASN A 260 -6.58 14.08 -15.24
C ASN A 260 -5.76 14.83 -14.15
N PRO A 261 -6.03 16.14 -13.91
CA PRO A 261 -5.26 16.95 -12.96
C PRO A 261 -5.34 16.49 -11.51
N ASP A 262 -6.46 15.87 -11.11
CA ASP A 262 -6.64 15.23 -9.80
C ASP A 262 -5.66 14.06 -9.63
N LYS A 263 -5.51 13.23 -10.65
CA LYS A 263 -4.54 12.11 -10.66
C LYS A 263 -3.10 12.63 -10.71
N ASP A 264 -2.84 13.73 -11.43
CA ASP A 264 -1.54 14.41 -11.42
C ASP A 264 -1.15 14.90 -10.02
N ALA A 265 -2.11 15.47 -9.27
CA ALA A 265 -1.90 15.90 -7.90
C ALA A 265 -1.59 14.71 -6.96
N LEU A 266 -2.28 13.57 -7.13
CA LEU A 266 -1.97 12.35 -6.39
C LEU A 266 -0.56 11.82 -6.69
N LEU A 267 -0.12 11.86 -7.94
CA LEU A 267 1.24 11.50 -8.34
C LEU A 267 2.29 12.46 -7.77
N GLY A 268 1.97 13.75 -7.68
CA GLY A 268 2.81 14.73 -7.00
C GLY A 268 2.96 14.41 -5.51
N LYS A 269 1.84 14.26 -4.79
CA LYS A 269 1.81 13.98 -3.35
C LYS A 269 2.49 12.66 -3.01
N TRP A 270 2.10 11.58 -3.67
CA TRP A 270 2.48 10.23 -3.25
C TRP A 270 3.72 9.69 -3.94
N TYR A 271 4.09 10.23 -5.10
CA TYR A 271 5.21 9.69 -5.89
C TYR A 271 6.27 10.76 -6.20
N GLY A 272 6.10 12.01 -5.74
CA GLY A 272 7.09 13.07 -5.89
C GLY A 272 7.25 13.56 -7.34
N LEU A 273 6.29 13.29 -8.21
CA LEU A 273 6.35 13.73 -9.60
C LEU A 273 6.12 15.24 -9.67
N SER A 274 6.98 15.94 -10.42
CA SER A 274 6.70 17.34 -10.78
C SER A 274 5.46 17.44 -11.66
N PRO A 275 4.64 18.52 -11.56
CA PRO A 275 3.41 18.68 -12.33
C PRO A 275 3.59 18.42 -13.82
N ALA A 276 2.60 17.79 -14.45
CA ALA A 276 2.66 17.47 -15.87
C ALA A 276 2.78 18.74 -16.72
N LYS A 277 3.58 18.66 -17.77
CA LYS A 277 3.80 19.78 -18.71
C LYS A 277 3.46 19.34 -20.13
N PRO A 278 2.89 20.24 -20.97
CA PRO A 278 2.74 19.97 -22.39
C PRO A 278 4.10 19.63 -23.00
N SER A 279 4.20 18.49 -23.67
CA SER A 279 5.41 18.12 -24.40
C SER A 279 5.47 18.98 -25.67
N GLY A 280 6.16 20.12 -25.61
CA GLY A 280 6.29 21.02 -26.76
C GLY A 280 6.67 22.48 -26.48
N GLY A 281 7.47 22.76 -25.45
CA GLY A 281 7.89 24.13 -25.12
C GLY A 281 9.27 24.18 -24.49
N GLY A 282 10.28 23.71 -25.21
CA GLY A 282 11.65 23.61 -24.70
C GLY A 282 12.69 23.89 -25.75
N LEU A 283 12.64 25.05 -26.41
CA LEU A 283 13.77 25.73 -27.04
C LEU A 283 13.44 27.23 -27.15
N GLY A 284 13.81 28.02 -26.13
CA GLY A 284 13.89 29.49 -26.26
C GLY A 284 13.11 30.33 -25.25
N ALA A 285 13.47 30.30 -23.96
CA ALA A 285 13.21 31.41 -23.05
C ALA A 285 14.11 31.37 -21.81
N ASP A 286 15.42 31.16 -21.99
CA ASP A 286 16.40 31.51 -20.94
C ASP A 286 17.70 32.07 -21.53
N ARG A 287 17.56 32.99 -22.48
CA ARG A 287 18.59 34.00 -22.79
C ARG A 287 18.05 35.37 -22.41
N GLY A 288 17.96 35.61 -21.11
CA GLY A 288 17.51 36.88 -20.55
C GLY A 288 18.31 37.32 -19.34
N ARG A 289 19.59 36.94 -19.21
CA ARG A 289 20.46 37.49 -18.16
C ARG A 289 21.93 37.53 -18.58
N ARG A 290 22.31 38.59 -19.32
CA ARG A 290 23.58 39.35 -19.21
C ARG A 290 23.79 40.18 -20.48
N LEU A 291 23.53 41.49 -20.38
CA LEU A 291 24.28 42.55 -21.06
C LEU A 291 23.81 43.88 -20.47
N GLY A 292 24.70 44.59 -19.78
CA GLY A 292 24.40 45.92 -19.26
C GLY A 292 25.05 46.30 -17.94
N ARG A 293 26.33 45.98 -17.71
CA ARG A 293 27.12 46.76 -16.74
C ARG A 293 28.60 46.80 -17.13
N ARG A 294 28.94 47.77 -17.99
CA ARG A 294 30.25 48.42 -17.98
C ARG A 294 30.12 49.88 -18.46
N ILE A 295 30.44 50.77 -17.51
CA ILE A 295 31.22 52.01 -17.63
C ILE A 295 30.52 53.25 -18.22
N GLY A 296 30.50 54.33 -17.42
CA GLY A 296 30.82 55.67 -17.90
C GLY A 296 29.95 56.83 -17.43
N ARG A 297 30.15 57.33 -16.20
CA ARG A 297 30.64 58.69 -15.88
C ARG A 297 30.84 58.83 -14.38
#